data_AF-A0A0P4VTK4-F1
#
_entry.id   AF-A0A0P4VTK4-F1
#
_cell.length_a   1.000
_cell.length_b   1.000
_cell.length_c   1.000
_cell.angle_alpha   90.00
_cell.angle_beta   90.00
_cell.angle_gamma   90.00
#
_symmetry.space_group_name_H-M   'P 1'
#
loop_
_entity.id
_entity.type
_entity.pdbx_description
1 polymer ?
#
loop_
_entity_poly.entity_id
_entity_poly.type
_entity_poly.pdbx_seq_one_letter_code
_entity_poly.pdbx_strand_id
1 'polypeptide(L)'
;NLKNLAYNESPEKEKAKSAFSGHRIVHLDLKGAPPKVSYYKEFFPFIKTLGATGVLMEYEDMFPYSIDVSAHNAYTAGDIKEILRYANESSLEVIPLIQTFGHLEFVLKLDKFKHLREVFKYPQAICPSNNEPGVTPLIWDDNLRTLTVSELDEWRLGKLIEPVVWKYTADVEMELSPQMWSTYSVVFPAIWIASSFKGARNPDAVTNQINFYYENHKSWMKLVAKYSDKITFRGVITTGWQRFDHFSVLCELLPVSIPSLAVNLLYLSTELQNLIDISIEAQGACKCDFNLVQASHTDNHEGHCSFPGSKVFDAVNKLPHLLYALQRVKDKSSYRGWFSPYNLKHSFSSPVYVEAATNNLLVLEAKLINLEN
;
A
#
# COMPACT_ATOMS: atom_id res chain seq x y z
N ASN A 1 -3.85 5.78 -60.66
CA ASN A 1 -2.99 4.69 -60.16
C ASN A 1 -2.79 4.84 -58.66
N LEU A 2 -3.75 4.31 -57.90
CA LEU A 2 -3.67 4.08 -56.46
C LEU A 2 -2.76 2.87 -56.24
N LYS A 3 -1.48 3.12 -55.95
CA LYS A 3 -0.51 2.12 -55.43
C LYS A 3 0.71 2.90 -54.97
N ASN A 4 0.75 3.23 -53.67
CA ASN A 4 1.94 3.47 -52.83
C ASN A 4 1.56 4.23 -51.55
N LEU A 5 0.65 3.66 -50.75
CA LEU A 5 0.58 3.94 -49.32
C LEU A 5 1.10 2.68 -48.63
N ALA A 6 2.41 2.61 -48.49
CA ALA A 6 3.05 1.64 -47.62
C ALA A 6 2.61 1.94 -46.19
N TYR A 7 2.14 0.90 -45.50
CA TYR A 7 1.96 0.87 -44.06
C TYR A 7 3.27 1.29 -43.39
N ASN A 8 3.32 2.49 -42.83
CA ASN A 8 4.33 2.81 -41.83
C ASN A 8 3.92 2.09 -40.55
N GLU A 9 4.68 1.05 -40.23
CA GLU A 9 4.70 0.44 -38.91
C GLU A 9 4.86 1.54 -37.85
N SER A 10 4.02 1.49 -36.82
CA SER A 10 4.15 2.32 -35.64
C SER A 10 5.56 2.13 -35.06
N PRO A 11 6.32 3.20 -34.75
CA PRO A 11 7.62 3.02 -34.13
C PRO A 11 7.39 2.31 -32.79
N GLU A 12 8.03 1.15 -32.61
CA GLU A 12 8.18 0.52 -31.30
C GLU A 12 8.67 1.62 -30.35
N LYS A 13 7.86 1.94 -29.33
CA LYS A 13 8.30 2.83 -28.26
C LYS A 13 9.58 2.23 -27.69
N GLU A 14 10.70 2.90 -27.95
CA GLU A 14 11.97 2.67 -27.28
C GLU A 14 11.66 2.51 -25.78
N LYS A 15 11.91 1.33 -25.22
CA LYS A 15 11.64 1.06 -23.79
C LYS A 15 12.43 2.09 -22.99
N ALA A 16 11.72 3.05 -22.40
CA ALA A 16 12.30 4.03 -21.50
C ALA A 16 13.19 3.29 -20.49
N LYS A 17 14.42 3.78 -20.33
CA LYS A 17 15.40 3.18 -19.44
C LYS A 17 14.93 3.39 -18.00
N SER A 18 14.84 2.31 -17.22
CA SER A 18 14.37 2.36 -15.83
C SER A 18 15.36 3.12 -14.94
N ALA A 19 14.90 4.08 -14.13
CA ALA A 19 15.76 4.78 -13.16
C ALA A 19 16.33 3.84 -12.10
N PHE A 20 15.56 2.84 -11.66
CA PHE A 20 16.02 1.78 -10.77
C PHE A 20 16.01 0.43 -11.47
N SER A 21 17.15 -0.26 -11.50
CA SER A 21 17.34 -1.51 -12.24
C SER A 21 16.95 -2.78 -11.47
N GLY A 22 16.75 -2.69 -10.15
CA GLY A 22 16.34 -3.83 -9.33
C GLY A 22 14.84 -4.15 -9.41
N HIS A 23 14.39 -5.08 -8.56
CA HIS A 23 12.98 -5.45 -8.47
C HIS A 23 12.12 -4.28 -7.95
N ARG A 24 10.93 -4.12 -8.50
CA ARG A 24 9.94 -3.12 -8.10
C ARG A 24 8.69 -3.87 -7.66
N ILE A 25 8.61 -4.14 -6.37
CA ILE A 25 7.63 -5.04 -5.77
C ILE A 25 6.50 -4.20 -5.17
N VAL A 26 5.25 -4.50 -5.52
CA VAL A 26 4.07 -3.87 -4.88
C VAL A 26 3.65 -4.73 -3.70
N HIS A 27 3.66 -4.17 -2.50
CA HIS A 27 3.18 -4.90 -1.32
C HIS A 27 1.68 -4.68 -1.11
N LEU A 28 0.96 -5.79 -0.97
CA LEU A 28 -0.47 -5.85 -0.66
C LEU A 28 -0.65 -6.47 0.73
N ASP A 29 -1.02 -5.62 1.68
CA ASP A 29 -1.48 -6.04 3.00
C ASP A 29 -2.96 -6.46 2.91
N LEU A 30 -3.23 -7.75 3.05
CA LEU A 30 -4.55 -8.34 2.75
C LEU A 30 -5.48 -8.33 3.97
N LYS A 31 -4.96 -7.94 5.13
CA LYS A 31 -5.63 -7.97 6.42
C LYS A 31 -6.88 -7.10 6.45
N GLY A 32 -7.97 -7.61 7.03
CA GLY A 32 -9.20 -6.85 7.29
C GLY A 32 -10.06 -6.54 6.04
N ALA A 33 -9.47 -6.00 4.98
CA ALA A 33 -10.17 -5.69 3.72
C ALA A 33 -9.40 -6.22 2.49
N PRO A 34 -9.31 -7.55 2.33
CA PRO A 34 -8.71 -8.16 1.15
C PRO A 34 -9.43 -7.72 -0.14
N PRO A 35 -8.72 -7.50 -1.26
CA PRO A 35 -9.35 -7.38 -2.56
C PRO A 35 -10.14 -8.64 -2.94
N LYS A 36 -11.18 -8.50 -3.76
CA LYS A 36 -11.83 -9.68 -4.35
C LYS A 36 -10.87 -10.37 -5.33
N VAL A 37 -10.96 -11.70 -5.46
CA VAL A 37 -10.12 -12.45 -6.43
C VAL A 37 -10.22 -11.89 -7.85
N SER A 38 -11.43 -11.49 -8.27
CA SER A 38 -11.67 -10.89 -9.58
C SER A 38 -10.96 -9.55 -9.80
N TYR A 39 -10.67 -8.80 -8.72
CA TYR A 39 -9.97 -7.51 -8.81
C TYR A 39 -8.53 -7.67 -9.32
N TYR A 40 -7.85 -8.75 -8.92
CA TYR A 40 -6.47 -9.03 -9.36
C TYR A 40 -6.33 -9.20 -10.87
N LYS A 41 -7.38 -9.67 -11.54
CA LYS A 41 -7.44 -9.81 -13.01
C LYS A 41 -7.25 -8.48 -13.74
N GLU A 42 -7.69 -7.38 -13.15
CA GLU A 42 -7.52 -6.03 -13.70
C GLU A 42 -6.31 -5.31 -13.08
N PHE A 43 -6.10 -5.50 -11.78
CA PHE A 43 -5.06 -4.81 -11.02
C PHE A 43 -3.63 -5.24 -11.39
N PHE A 44 -3.36 -6.54 -11.57
CA PHE A 44 -2.01 -7.02 -11.89
C PHE A 44 -1.50 -6.55 -13.26
N PRO A 45 -2.28 -6.67 -14.36
CA PRO A 45 -1.88 -6.07 -15.63
C PRO A 45 -1.67 -4.56 -15.52
N PHE A 46 -2.51 -3.86 -14.75
CA PHE A 46 -2.37 -2.43 -14.53
C PHE A 46 -1.03 -2.06 -13.87
N ILE A 47 -0.67 -2.64 -12.72
CA ILE A 47 0.62 -2.32 -12.07
C ILE A 47 1.83 -2.78 -12.90
N LYS A 48 1.67 -3.82 -13.73
CA LYS A 48 2.71 -4.24 -14.67
C LYS A 48 3.02 -3.14 -15.69
N THR A 49 1.98 -2.45 -16.19
CA THR A 49 2.15 -1.33 -17.13
C THR A 49 2.86 -0.13 -16.49
N LEU A 50 2.74 0.02 -15.17
CA LEU A 50 3.46 1.03 -14.38
C LEU A 50 4.91 0.62 -14.04
N GLY A 51 5.33 -0.58 -14.45
CA GLY A 51 6.69 -1.08 -14.32
C GLY A 51 6.95 -2.03 -13.14
N ALA A 52 5.91 -2.46 -12.40
CA ALA A 52 6.08 -3.47 -11.35
C ALA A 52 6.70 -4.77 -11.89
N THR A 53 7.58 -5.39 -11.10
CA THR A 53 8.21 -6.68 -11.43
C THR A 53 7.61 -7.82 -10.63
N GLY A 54 6.94 -7.53 -9.52
CA GLY A 54 6.31 -8.52 -8.67
C GLY A 54 5.41 -7.91 -7.61
N VAL A 55 4.84 -8.77 -6.78
CA VAL A 55 3.97 -8.44 -5.66
C VAL A 55 4.40 -9.17 -4.40
N LEU A 56 4.41 -8.47 -3.27
CA LEU A 56 4.56 -9.06 -1.94
C LEU A 56 3.17 -9.21 -1.36
N MET A 57 2.74 -10.44 -1.12
CA MET A 57 1.38 -10.75 -0.69
C MET A 57 1.38 -11.08 0.80
N GLU A 58 0.97 -10.13 1.64
CA GLU A 58 0.91 -10.33 3.09
C GLU A 58 -0.46 -10.85 3.51
N TYR A 59 -0.51 -12.14 3.87
CA TYR A 59 -1.77 -12.81 4.13
C TYR A 59 -2.25 -12.70 5.59
N GLU A 60 -1.36 -12.76 6.59
CA GLU A 60 -1.76 -12.94 8.01
C GLU A 60 -2.82 -14.04 8.17
N ASP A 61 -4.03 -13.68 8.63
CA ASP A 61 -5.19 -14.53 8.87
C ASP A 61 -6.06 -14.74 7.61
N MET A 62 -5.71 -14.09 6.49
CA MET A 62 -6.39 -14.24 5.21
C MET A 62 -5.90 -15.45 4.40
N PHE A 63 -4.85 -16.12 4.86
CA PHE A 63 -4.39 -17.37 4.27
C PHE A 63 -5.32 -18.54 4.65
N PRO A 64 -5.64 -19.47 3.74
CA PRO A 64 -6.42 -20.68 4.06
C PRO A 64 -5.60 -21.70 4.87
N TYR A 65 -5.39 -21.43 6.16
CA TYR A 65 -4.76 -22.42 7.03
C TYR A 65 -5.68 -23.61 7.23
N SER A 66 -5.08 -24.80 7.40
CA SER A 66 -5.81 -26.02 7.76
C SER A 66 -6.22 -26.06 9.24
N ILE A 67 -5.73 -25.11 10.03
CA ILE A 67 -6.07 -24.91 11.44
C ILE A 67 -6.99 -23.69 11.58
N ASP A 68 -7.80 -23.66 12.64
CA ASP A 68 -8.80 -22.62 12.90
C ASP A 68 -8.17 -21.30 13.39
N VAL A 69 -7.44 -20.64 12.48
CA VAL A 69 -6.80 -19.33 12.69
C VAL A 69 -7.07 -18.36 11.53
N SER A 70 -7.73 -18.83 10.48
CA SER A 70 -8.10 -18.01 9.32
C SER A 70 -9.31 -17.14 9.66
N ALA A 71 -9.32 -15.91 9.15
CA ALA A 71 -10.48 -15.04 9.19
C ALA A 71 -11.68 -15.69 8.49
N HIS A 72 -12.91 -15.36 8.91
CA HIS A 72 -14.13 -15.91 8.30
C HIS A 72 -14.29 -15.56 6.81
N ASN A 73 -13.63 -14.51 6.35
CA ASN A 73 -13.56 -14.08 4.96
C ASN A 73 -12.19 -14.36 4.31
N ALA A 74 -11.38 -15.27 4.89
CA ALA A 74 -10.11 -15.71 4.32
C ALA A 74 -10.27 -16.26 2.90
N TYR A 75 -9.22 -16.12 2.08
CA TYR A 75 -9.18 -16.75 0.78
C TYR A 75 -9.22 -18.26 0.91
N THR A 76 -9.85 -18.95 -0.04
CA THR A 76 -9.75 -20.40 -0.18
C THR A 76 -8.45 -20.79 -0.90
N ALA A 77 -8.04 -22.05 -0.82
CA ALA A 77 -6.93 -22.56 -1.62
C ALA A 77 -7.17 -22.41 -3.14
N GLY A 78 -8.43 -22.43 -3.57
CA GLY A 78 -8.82 -22.16 -4.97
C GLY A 78 -8.59 -20.70 -5.35
N ASP A 79 -8.96 -19.77 -4.46
CA ASP A 79 -8.71 -18.34 -4.64
C ASP A 79 -7.22 -18.04 -4.76
N ILE A 80 -6.38 -18.63 -3.90
CA ILE A 80 -4.92 -18.45 -3.97
C ILE A 80 -4.38 -18.92 -5.32
N LYS A 81 -4.79 -20.09 -5.81
CA LYS A 81 -4.37 -20.60 -7.13
C LYS A 81 -4.74 -19.62 -8.25
N GLU A 82 -5.94 -19.05 -8.18
CA GLU A 82 -6.43 -18.11 -9.19
C GLU A 82 -5.68 -16.77 -9.13
N ILE A 83 -5.37 -16.26 -7.93
CA ILE A 83 -4.52 -15.07 -7.74
C ILE A 83 -3.12 -15.31 -8.32
N LEU A 84 -2.50 -16.45 -8.01
CA LEU A 84 -1.18 -16.82 -8.54
C LEU A 84 -1.21 -16.95 -10.07
N ARG A 85 -2.29 -17.47 -10.65
CA ARG A 85 -2.49 -17.53 -12.10
C ARG A 85 -2.51 -16.12 -12.71
N TYR A 86 -3.28 -15.19 -12.14
CA TYR A 86 -3.32 -13.80 -12.63
C TYR A 86 -1.96 -13.10 -12.54
N ALA A 87 -1.21 -13.33 -11.46
CA ALA A 87 0.13 -12.76 -11.30
C ALA A 87 1.10 -13.30 -12.37
N ASN A 88 1.09 -14.62 -12.59
CA ASN A 88 1.90 -15.28 -13.61
C ASN A 88 1.56 -14.79 -15.02
N GLU A 89 0.27 -14.70 -15.37
CA GLU A 89 -0.20 -14.14 -16.65
C GLU A 89 0.23 -12.69 -16.86
N SER A 90 0.37 -11.93 -15.78
CA SER A 90 0.88 -10.55 -15.79
C SER A 90 2.40 -10.46 -15.72
N SER A 91 3.11 -11.59 -15.72
CA SER A 91 4.57 -11.68 -15.56
C SER A 91 5.05 -10.93 -14.30
N LEU A 92 4.35 -11.14 -13.20
CA LEU A 92 4.68 -10.64 -11.87
C LEU A 92 5.15 -11.80 -11.00
N GLU A 93 6.34 -11.64 -10.41
CA GLU A 93 6.81 -12.52 -9.35
C GLU A 93 5.91 -12.37 -8.11
N VAL A 94 5.61 -13.47 -7.43
CA VAL A 94 4.85 -13.43 -6.18
C VAL A 94 5.77 -13.82 -5.04
N ILE A 95 5.95 -12.91 -4.09
CA ILE A 95 6.64 -13.15 -2.83
C ILE A 95 5.55 -13.31 -1.76
N PRO A 96 5.33 -14.52 -1.21
CA PRO A 96 4.40 -14.68 -0.11
C PRO A 96 5.01 -14.10 1.18
N LEU A 97 4.25 -13.25 1.87
CA LEU A 97 4.56 -12.82 3.23
C LEU A 97 3.55 -13.49 4.17
N ILE A 98 4.05 -14.52 4.82
CA ILE A 98 3.48 -15.08 6.04
C ILE A 98 4.53 -14.89 7.13
N GLN A 99 4.13 -14.85 8.39
CA GLN A 99 5.10 -14.82 9.48
C GLN A 99 5.90 -16.14 9.43
N THR A 100 7.20 -16.06 9.13
CA THR A 100 8.10 -17.22 8.98
C THR A 100 9.26 -17.21 9.97
N PHE A 101 9.43 -16.14 10.74
CA PHE A 101 10.44 -16.05 11.78
C PHE A 101 9.83 -15.62 13.10
N GLY A 102 9.39 -14.37 13.25
CA GLY A 102 8.79 -13.80 14.47
C GLY A 102 7.26 -13.71 14.40
N HIS A 103 6.63 -13.17 15.44
CA HIS A 103 5.16 -12.99 15.53
C HIS A 103 4.35 -14.29 15.32
N LEU A 104 4.96 -15.43 15.67
CA LEU A 104 4.37 -16.76 15.53
C LEU A 104 3.65 -17.24 16.80
N GLU A 105 3.33 -16.35 17.74
CA GLU A 105 2.71 -16.71 19.03
C GLU A 105 1.38 -17.45 18.82
N PHE A 106 0.67 -17.16 17.74
CA PHE A 106 -0.58 -17.83 17.39
C PHE A 106 -0.39 -19.33 17.10
N VAL A 107 0.75 -19.75 16.54
CA VAL A 107 1.10 -21.15 16.24
C VAL A 107 1.92 -21.77 17.37
N LEU A 108 3.00 -21.11 17.77
CA LEU A 108 4.03 -21.68 18.64
C LEU A 108 3.61 -21.74 20.11
N LYS A 109 2.51 -21.11 20.51
CA LYS A 109 1.92 -21.33 21.85
C LYS A 109 1.38 -22.75 22.04
N LEU A 110 1.01 -23.43 20.96
CA LEU A 110 0.39 -24.76 20.98
C LEU A 110 1.43 -25.84 21.29
N ASP A 111 1.09 -26.79 22.18
CA ASP A 111 2.00 -27.87 22.60
C ASP A 111 2.58 -28.66 21.44
N LYS A 112 1.77 -28.91 20.40
CA LYS A 112 2.18 -29.61 19.17
C LYS A 112 3.37 -28.96 18.46
N PHE A 113 3.50 -27.63 18.51
CA PHE A 113 4.50 -26.88 17.75
C PHE A 113 5.62 -26.29 18.62
N LYS A 114 5.65 -26.58 19.93
CA LYS A 114 6.70 -26.13 20.86
C LYS A 114 8.12 -26.49 20.42
N HIS A 115 8.27 -27.63 19.75
CA HIS A 115 9.56 -28.14 19.27
C HIS A 115 10.15 -27.31 18.11
N LEU A 116 9.35 -26.46 17.46
CA LEU A 116 9.82 -25.59 16.37
C LEU A 116 10.38 -24.26 16.89
N ARG A 117 10.21 -23.95 18.18
CA ARG A 117 10.67 -22.69 18.78
C ARG A 117 12.20 -22.61 18.73
N GLU A 118 12.72 -21.46 18.32
CA GLU A 118 14.15 -21.16 18.37
C GLU A 118 14.68 -21.26 19.81
N VAL A 119 13.99 -20.57 20.72
CA VAL A 119 14.22 -20.70 22.16
C VAL A 119 13.00 -21.38 22.76
N PHE A 120 13.17 -22.60 23.27
CA PHE A 120 12.07 -23.44 23.78
C PHE A 120 11.08 -22.69 24.70
N LYS A 121 11.57 -21.75 25.52
CA LYS A 121 10.75 -20.95 26.44
C LYS A 121 9.85 -19.91 25.75
N TYR A 122 10.25 -19.38 24.60
CA TYR A 122 9.59 -18.25 23.95
C TYR A 122 8.84 -18.69 22.68
N PRO A 123 7.50 -18.56 22.62
CA PRO A 123 6.69 -18.95 21.47
C PRO A 123 6.70 -17.90 20.33
N GLN A 124 7.73 -17.07 20.25
CA GLN A 124 7.72 -15.92 19.34
C GLN A 124 8.33 -16.28 17.99
N ALA A 125 9.31 -17.18 17.97
CA ALA A 125 10.10 -17.43 16.77
C ALA A 125 10.53 -18.88 16.53
N ILE A 126 10.77 -19.21 15.25
CA ILE A 126 11.39 -20.47 14.80
C ILE A 126 12.85 -20.26 14.35
N CYS A 127 13.61 -21.35 14.18
CA CYS A 127 15.03 -21.29 13.81
C CYS A 127 15.25 -20.88 12.34
N PRO A 128 15.95 -19.76 12.06
CA PRO A 128 16.18 -19.29 10.70
C PRO A 128 17.30 -20.05 9.98
N SER A 129 18.00 -20.96 10.66
CA SER A 129 19.10 -21.75 10.08
C SER A 129 18.63 -23.05 9.42
N ASN A 130 17.38 -23.46 9.62
CA ASN A 130 16.79 -24.63 8.98
C ASN A 130 15.99 -24.24 7.72
N ASN A 131 16.68 -23.61 6.77
CA ASN A 131 16.06 -23.14 5.52
C ASN A 131 15.75 -24.31 4.56
N GLU A 132 14.58 -24.25 3.93
CA GLU A 132 14.27 -25.10 2.77
C GLU A 132 15.21 -24.76 1.60
N PRO A 133 15.82 -25.74 0.91
CA PRO A 133 16.70 -25.48 -0.21
C PRO A 133 16.03 -24.61 -1.28
N GLY A 134 16.67 -23.50 -1.63
CA GLY A 134 16.20 -22.59 -2.70
C GLY A 134 15.26 -21.47 -2.24
N VAL A 135 15.04 -21.30 -0.93
CA VAL A 135 14.29 -20.16 -0.38
C VAL A 135 15.25 -19.21 0.35
N THR A 136 15.21 -17.92 0.00
CA THR A 136 15.90 -16.84 0.73
C THR A 136 14.88 -16.08 1.59
N PRO A 137 14.94 -16.18 2.92
CA PRO A 137 14.09 -15.38 3.80
C PRO A 137 14.41 -13.88 3.69
N LEU A 138 13.36 -13.08 3.55
CA LEU A 138 13.42 -11.63 3.72
C LEU A 138 12.96 -11.27 5.14
N ILE A 139 13.69 -10.39 5.84
CA ILE A 139 13.30 -9.95 7.19
C ILE A 139 13.32 -8.43 7.31
N TRP A 140 12.35 -7.87 8.04
CA TRP A 140 12.40 -6.46 8.41
C TRP A 140 13.62 -6.18 9.30
N ASP A 141 14.35 -5.11 8.99
CA ASP A 141 15.69 -4.89 9.52
C ASP A 141 15.74 -4.31 10.94
N ASP A 142 14.60 -3.96 11.55
CA ASP A 142 14.52 -3.16 12.78
C ASP A 142 15.40 -3.66 13.91
N ASN A 143 15.37 -4.98 14.12
CA ASN A 143 16.08 -5.65 15.19
C ASN A 143 17.59 -5.83 14.88
N LEU A 144 18.02 -5.54 13.64
CA LEU A 144 19.40 -5.64 13.22
C LEU A 144 20.16 -4.32 13.36
N ARG A 145 19.45 -3.18 13.44
CA ARG A 145 20.05 -1.83 13.30
C ARG A 145 21.11 -1.50 14.35
N THR A 146 21.03 -2.10 15.53
CA THR A 146 21.97 -1.87 16.64
C THR A 146 23.08 -2.91 16.73
N LEU A 147 23.03 -3.97 15.92
CA LEU A 147 24.00 -5.05 15.93
C LEU A 147 25.28 -4.64 15.21
N THR A 148 26.40 -5.12 15.72
CA THR A 148 27.73 -4.92 15.14
C THR A 148 28.03 -5.96 14.06
N VAL A 149 29.04 -5.67 13.23
CA VAL A 149 29.55 -6.64 12.24
C VAL A 149 29.95 -7.96 12.90
N SER A 150 30.58 -7.90 14.08
CA SER A 150 31.02 -9.10 14.81
C SER A 150 29.87 -9.99 15.24
N GLU A 151 28.79 -9.40 15.78
CA GLU A 151 27.59 -10.17 16.21
C GLU A 151 26.88 -10.80 15.01
N LEU A 152 26.73 -10.06 13.91
CA LEU A 152 26.07 -10.56 12.71
C LEU A 152 26.88 -11.66 12.00
N ASP A 153 28.21 -11.57 12.01
CA ASP A 153 29.12 -12.58 11.44
C ASP A 153 29.19 -13.84 12.29
N GLU A 154 29.21 -13.71 13.62
CA GLU A 154 29.16 -14.85 14.55
C GLU A 154 27.92 -15.73 14.29
N TRP A 155 26.76 -15.10 14.05
CA TRP A 155 25.51 -15.79 13.73
C TRP A 155 25.36 -16.12 12.24
N ARG A 156 26.32 -15.71 11.41
CA ARG A 156 26.34 -15.91 9.95
C ARG A 156 25.07 -15.41 9.24
N LEU A 157 24.43 -14.37 9.79
CA LEU A 157 23.13 -13.90 9.28
C LEU A 157 23.22 -13.43 7.82
N GLY A 158 24.34 -12.86 7.40
CA GLY A 158 24.59 -12.45 6.01
C GLY A 158 24.47 -13.56 4.96
N LYS A 159 24.53 -14.84 5.38
CA LYS A 159 24.36 -16.01 4.50
C LYS A 159 22.96 -16.63 4.57
N LEU A 160 22.16 -16.23 5.54
CA LEU A 160 20.88 -16.86 5.86
C LEU A 160 19.69 -16.04 5.39
N ILE A 161 19.81 -14.72 5.35
CA ILE A 161 18.70 -13.79 5.09
C ILE A 161 19.13 -12.61 4.23
N GLU A 162 18.15 -11.94 3.61
CA GLU A 162 18.31 -10.60 3.06
C GLU A 162 17.45 -9.61 3.86
N PRO A 163 18.03 -8.54 4.45
CA PRO A 163 17.25 -7.58 5.22
C PRO A 163 16.47 -6.64 4.31
N VAL A 164 15.28 -6.26 4.75
CA VAL A 164 14.41 -5.25 4.15
C VAL A 164 14.43 -4.02 5.03
N VAL A 165 15.16 -2.98 4.59
CA VAL A 165 15.31 -1.74 5.34
C VAL A 165 14.10 -0.84 5.07
N TRP A 166 13.37 -0.46 6.12
CA TRP A 166 12.13 0.30 5.96
C TRP A 166 12.07 1.56 6.83
N LYS A 167 11.40 2.58 6.28
CA LYS A 167 11.06 3.84 6.92
C LYS A 167 10.11 4.62 6.01
N TYR A 168 9.08 5.18 6.61
CA TYR A 168 7.99 5.81 5.86
C TYR A 168 7.89 7.33 6.03
N THR A 169 8.86 7.95 6.72
CA THR A 169 8.99 9.40 6.80
C THR A 169 9.37 9.99 5.44
N ALA A 170 8.97 11.24 5.19
CA ALA A 170 9.36 11.95 3.96
C ALA A 170 10.89 12.16 3.87
N ASP A 171 11.56 12.31 5.01
CA ASP A 171 13.01 12.31 5.11
C ASP A 171 13.49 11.03 5.80
N VAL A 172 13.97 10.08 4.99
CA VAL A 172 14.47 8.78 5.42
C VAL A 172 15.91 8.89 5.94
N GLU A 173 16.71 9.79 5.37
CA GLU A 173 18.13 9.92 5.67
C GLU A 173 18.38 10.37 7.11
N MET A 174 17.51 11.22 7.67
CA MET A 174 17.61 11.64 9.07
C MET A 174 17.31 10.51 10.08
N GLU A 175 16.64 9.45 9.64
CA GLU A 175 16.10 8.40 10.52
C GLU A 175 16.95 7.13 10.54
N LEU A 176 17.83 6.95 9.53
CA LEU A 176 18.67 5.77 9.38
C LEU A 176 20.15 6.14 9.53
N SER A 177 20.79 5.53 10.52
CA SER A 177 22.18 5.83 10.88
C SER A 177 23.18 5.45 9.78
N PRO A 178 24.19 6.30 9.48
CA PRO A 178 25.32 5.93 8.62
C PRO A 178 26.07 4.67 9.07
N GLN A 179 26.08 4.38 10.38
CA GLN A 179 26.72 3.19 10.94
C GLN A 179 26.01 1.90 10.53
N MET A 180 24.67 1.93 10.43
CA MET A 180 23.87 0.81 9.96
C MET A 180 24.25 0.45 8.52
N TRP A 181 24.31 1.45 7.62
CA TRP A 181 24.73 1.25 6.23
C TRP A 181 26.14 0.67 6.12
N SER A 182 27.07 1.17 6.95
CA SER A 182 28.45 0.68 6.98
C SER A 182 28.53 -0.78 7.43
N THR A 183 27.68 -1.17 8.38
CA THR A 183 27.58 -2.55 8.86
C THR A 183 26.97 -3.45 7.78
N TYR A 184 25.84 -3.03 7.17
CA TYR A 184 25.15 -3.83 6.17
C TYR A 184 25.96 -4.03 4.89
N SER A 185 26.76 -3.03 4.48
CA SER A 185 27.66 -3.16 3.32
C SER A 185 28.74 -4.22 3.48
N VAL A 186 29.07 -4.59 4.72
CA VAL A 186 30.07 -5.62 5.00
C VAL A 186 29.42 -6.99 5.16
N VAL A 187 28.25 -7.04 5.80
CA VAL A 187 27.62 -8.29 6.22
C VAL A 187 26.74 -8.91 5.14
N PHE A 188 25.91 -8.11 4.47
CA PHE A 188 24.86 -8.61 3.59
C PHE A 188 25.25 -8.49 2.12
N PRO A 189 25.24 -9.59 1.33
CA PRO A 189 25.54 -9.54 -0.10
C PRO A 189 24.59 -8.65 -0.89
N ALA A 190 23.32 -8.63 -0.49
CA ALA A 190 22.28 -7.78 -1.03
C ALA A 190 21.26 -7.44 0.06
N ILE A 191 20.58 -6.30 -0.12
CA ILE A 191 19.49 -5.87 0.74
C ILE A 191 18.30 -5.40 -0.10
N TRP A 192 17.14 -5.30 0.53
CA TRP A 192 15.97 -4.64 -0.01
C TRP A 192 15.72 -3.33 0.74
N ILE A 193 15.01 -2.42 0.10
CA ILE A 193 14.42 -1.26 0.80
C ILE A 193 12.91 -1.30 0.69
N ALA A 194 12.22 -0.70 1.66
CA ALA A 194 10.78 -0.56 1.65
C ALA A 194 10.35 0.90 1.82
N SER A 195 9.90 1.48 0.71
CA SER A 195 9.19 2.76 0.66
C SER A 195 7.68 2.52 0.82
N SER A 196 6.87 3.57 0.83
CA SER A 196 5.42 3.44 0.99
C SER A 196 4.62 4.22 -0.05
N PHE A 197 3.40 3.74 -0.37
CA PHE A 197 2.43 4.47 -1.20
C PHE A 197 1.09 4.72 -0.48
N LYS A 198 0.83 4.01 0.62
CA LYS A 198 -0.35 4.15 1.49
C LYS A 198 -0.10 3.56 2.88
N GLY A 199 -0.96 3.91 3.83
CA GLY A 199 -1.12 3.25 5.12
C GLY A 199 -0.03 3.58 6.14
N ALA A 200 0.78 4.60 5.91
CA ALA A 200 1.95 4.91 6.75
C ALA A 200 1.92 6.30 7.39
N ARG A 201 0.82 7.05 7.24
CA ARG A 201 0.69 8.42 7.75
C ARG A 201 -0.12 8.51 9.03
N ASN A 202 -1.42 8.19 8.97
CA ASN A 202 -2.31 8.21 10.13
C ASN A 202 -3.17 6.93 10.18
N PRO A 203 -3.47 6.39 11.38
CA PRO A 203 -4.29 5.20 11.53
C PRO A 203 -5.74 5.33 11.03
N ASP A 204 -6.27 6.54 10.94
CA ASP A 204 -7.66 6.85 10.56
C ASP A 204 -7.76 7.58 9.21
N ALA A 205 -6.66 7.68 8.46
CA ALA A 205 -6.65 8.39 7.18
C ALA A 205 -7.62 7.75 6.18
N VAL A 206 -8.58 8.54 5.70
CA VAL A 206 -9.54 8.10 4.67
C VAL A 206 -9.00 8.34 3.26
N THR A 207 -8.41 9.52 3.03
CA THR A 207 -7.82 9.93 1.75
C THR A 207 -6.30 9.86 1.76
N ASN A 208 -5.72 9.78 0.56
CA ASN A 208 -4.29 9.62 0.37
C ASN A 208 -3.56 10.94 0.10
N GLN A 209 -2.30 11.05 0.53
CA GLN A 209 -1.44 12.21 0.27
C GLN A 209 -0.27 11.84 -0.65
N ILE A 210 -0.48 11.97 -1.97
CA ILE A 210 0.50 11.58 -2.99
C ILE A 210 1.86 12.25 -2.77
N ASN A 211 1.89 13.56 -2.48
CA ASN A 211 3.14 14.31 -2.29
C ASN A 211 4.00 13.76 -1.14
N PHE A 212 3.36 13.32 -0.04
CA PHE A 212 4.07 12.74 1.10
C PHE A 212 4.80 11.44 0.70
N TYR A 213 4.08 10.54 0.02
CA TYR A 213 4.63 9.25 -0.42
C TYR A 213 5.69 9.42 -1.51
N TYR A 214 5.49 10.38 -2.42
CA TYR A 214 6.50 10.77 -3.40
C TYR A 214 7.80 11.23 -2.74
N GLU A 215 7.74 12.12 -1.74
CA GLU A 215 8.96 12.57 -1.04
C GLU A 215 9.64 11.44 -0.26
N ASN A 216 8.87 10.52 0.35
CA ASN A 216 9.43 9.29 0.94
C ASN A 216 10.21 8.48 -0.11
N HIS A 217 9.63 8.27 -1.30
CA HIS A 217 10.26 7.51 -2.37
C HIS A 217 11.54 8.18 -2.89
N LYS A 218 11.48 9.49 -3.11
CA LYS A 218 12.61 10.31 -3.54
C LYS A 218 13.74 10.28 -2.52
N SER A 219 13.43 10.35 -1.22
CA SER A 219 14.42 10.23 -0.15
C SER A 219 15.09 8.86 -0.15
N TRP A 220 14.33 7.78 -0.35
CA TRP A 220 14.88 6.44 -0.55
C TRP A 220 15.82 6.34 -1.75
N MET A 221 15.47 6.91 -2.90
CA MET A 221 16.31 6.85 -4.09
C MET A 221 17.60 7.66 -3.96
N LYS A 222 17.63 8.73 -3.15
CA LYS A 222 18.88 9.40 -2.76
C LYS A 222 19.79 8.48 -1.95
N LEU A 223 19.25 7.71 -1.01
CA LEU A 223 20.03 6.74 -0.23
C LEU A 223 20.57 5.60 -1.10
N VAL A 224 19.75 5.08 -2.01
CA VAL A 224 20.20 4.08 -2.98
C VAL A 224 21.36 4.62 -3.81
N ALA A 225 21.22 5.83 -4.38
CA ALA A 225 22.30 6.46 -5.13
C ALA A 225 23.58 6.63 -4.29
N LYS A 226 23.43 7.05 -3.02
CA LYS A 226 24.54 7.29 -2.08
C LYS A 226 25.32 6.02 -1.70
N TYR A 227 24.67 4.85 -1.65
CA TYR A 227 25.28 3.61 -1.15
C TYR A 227 25.41 2.49 -2.19
N SER A 228 24.93 2.71 -3.42
CA SER A 228 24.96 1.71 -4.51
C SER A 228 26.36 1.26 -4.94
N ASP A 229 27.41 2.01 -4.60
CA ASP A 229 28.81 1.64 -4.81
C ASP A 229 29.31 0.59 -3.80
N LYS A 230 28.64 0.48 -2.65
CA LYS A 230 29.03 -0.39 -1.52
C LYS A 230 28.02 -1.50 -1.25
N ILE A 231 26.77 -1.30 -1.63
CA ILE A 231 25.65 -2.18 -1.29
C ILE A 231 24.88 -2.52 -2.55
N THR A 232 24.63 -3.82 -2.74
CA THR A 232 23.71 -4.28 -3.77
C THR A 232 22.28 -4.12 -3.28
N PHE A 233 21.51 -3.23 -3.89
CA PHE A 233 20.08 -3.11 -3.67
C PHE A 233 19.33 -4.06 -4.59
N ARG A 234 18.78 -5.15 -4.05
CA ARG A 234 18.05 -6.17 -4.81
C ARG A 234 16.76 -5.62 -5.40
N GLY A 235 16.04 -4.83 -4.61
CA GLY A 235 14.79 -4.23 -5.03
C GLY A 235 14.20 -3.23 -4.04
N VAL A 236 13.11 -2.60 -4.48
CA VAL A 236 12.25 -1.73 -3.69
C VAL A 236 10.90 -2.43 -3.51
N ILE A 237 10.47 -2.55 -2.26
CA ILE A 237 9.12 -2.96 -1.89
C ILE A 237 8.31 -1.69 -1.60
N THR A 238 7.40 -1.34 -2.49
CA THR A 238 6.50 -0.19 -2.34
C THR A 238 5.32 -0.62 -1.46
N THR A 239 5.39 -0.33 -0.16
CA THR A 239 4.46 -0.84 0.85
C THR A 239 3.13 -0.11 0.88
N GLY A 240 2.06 -0.91 0.99
CA GLY A 240 0.71 -0.41 1.20
C GLY A 240 0.02 -1.10 2.36
N TRP A 241 0.30 -0.64 3.58
CA TRP A 241 -0.31 -1.13 4.80
C TRP A 241 -1.81 -0.86 4.85
N GLN A 242 -2.56 -1.79 5.44
CA GLN A 242 -4.01 -1.71 5.50
C GLN A 242 -4.51 -1.18 6.85
N ARG A 243 -3.71 -1.35 7.91
CA ARG A 243 -3.94 -0.88 9.28
C ARG A 243 -2.61 -0.82 10.04
N PHE A 244 -2.55 -0.06 11.13
CA PHE A 244 -1.31 0.11 11.93
C PHE A 244 -1.06 -1.07 12.87
N ASP A 245 -2.13 -1.68 13.36
CA ASP A 245 -2.11 -2.95 14.10
C ASP A 245 -3.45 -3.67 13.95
N HIS A 246 -3.59 -4.84 14.57
CA HIS A 246 -4.80 -5.66 14.44
C HIS A 246 -6.05 -5.04 15.11
N PHE A 247 -5.88 -4.07 16.01
CA PHE A 247 -6.95 -3.38 16.74
C PHE A 247 -7.32 -2.02 16.12
N SER A 248 -6.50 -1.49 15.23
CA SER A 248 -6.77 -0.22 14.56
C SER A 248 -7.79 -0.36 13.43
N VAL A 249 -8.45 0.75 13.10
CA VAL A 249 -9.29 0.85 11.90
C VAL A 249 -8.45 0.72 10.63
N LEU A 250 -9.12 0.53 9.49
CA LEU A 250 -8.47 0.57 8.18
C LEU A 250 -8.10 2.00 7.82
N CYS A 251 -6.99 2.19 7.14
CA CYS A 251 -6.57 3.47 6.59
C CYS A 251 -6.24 3.34 5.10
N GLU A 252 -6.47 4.43 4.36
CA GLU A 252 -6.11 4.62 2.95
C GLU A 252 -6.36 3.36 2.11
N LEU A 253 -7.62 3.01 1.87
CA LEU A 253 -7.96 1.78 1.16
C LEU A 253 -7.23 1.67 -0.18
N LEU A 254 -6.85 0.45 -0.57
CA LEU A 254 -6.06 0.20 -1.78
C LEU A 254 -6.55 0.96 -3.03
N PRO A 255 -7.85 0.93 -3.41
CA PRO A 255 -8.35 1.69 -4.57
C PRO A 255 -8.11 3.21 -4.47
N VAL A 256 -8.22 3.76 -3.26
CA VAL A 256 -8.04 5.21 -2.98
C VAL A 256 -6.59 5.64 -3.19
N SER A 257 -5.66 4.71 -3.04
CA SER A 257 -4.22 4.95 -3.15
C SER A 257 -3.62 4.53 -4.49
N ILE A 258 -4.41 4.07 -5.46
CA ILE A 258 -3.90 3.70 -6.80
C ILE A 258 -3.17 4.85 -7.50
N PRO A 259 -3.66 6.11 -7.47
CA PRO A 259 -2.90 7.24 -8.01
C PRO A 259 -1.52 7.42 -7.36
N SER A 260 -1.42 7.25 -6.04
CA SER A 260 -0.14 7.28 -5.32
C SER A 260 0.76 6.12 -5.75
N LEU A 261 0.21 4.91 -5.86
CA LEU A 261 0.95 3.75 -6.35
C LEU A 261 1.51 4.00 -7.76
N ALA A 262 0.71 4.58 -8.66
CA ALA A 262 1.13 4.92 -10.01
C ALA A 262 2.29 5.92 -10.01
N VAL A 263 2.19 7.01 -9.24
CA VAL A 263 3.27 8.00 -9.09
C VAL A 263 4.55 7.33 -8.57
N ASN A 264 4.45 6.51 -7.54
CA ASN A 264 5.62 5.85 -6.92
C ASN A 264 6.26 4.79 -7.83
N LEU A 265 5.47 4.00 -8.57
CA LEU A 265 6.00 3.02 -9.53
C LEU A 265 6.62 3.68 -10.75
N LEU A 266 6.02 4.75 -11.27
CA LEU A 266 6.57 5.50 -12.40
C LEU A 266 7.87 6.21 -12.01
N TYR A 267 7.99 6.70 -10.77
CA TYR A 267 9.27 7.22 -10.25
C TYR A 267 10.39 6.19 -10.35
N LEU A 268 10.12 4.93 -10.02
CA LEU A 268 11.12 3.85 -10.09
C LEU A 268 11.39 3.37 -11.51
N SER A 269 10.39 3.46 -12.38
CA SER A 269 10.39 2.80 -13.69
C SER A 269 10.76 3.72 -14.84
N THR A 270 10.81 5.04 -14.61
CA THR A 270 11.11 6.06 -15.62
C THR A 270 12.27 6.93 -15.13
N GLU A 271 12.90 7.71 -16.02
CA GLU A 271 13.94 8.68 -15.64
C GLU A 271 13.37 9.97 -15.04
N LEU A 272 12.03 10.09 -14.93
CA LEU A 272 11.40 11.29 -14.40
C LEU A 272 11.74 11.48 -12.92
N GLN A 273 12.14 12.70 -12.54
CA GLN A 273 12.51 13.05 -11.15
C GLN A 273 11.66 14.17 -10.56
N ASN A 274 10.73 14.72 -11.34
CA ASN A 274 9.88 15.84 -10.95
C ASN A 274 8.45 15.37 -10.76
N LEU A 275 7.83 15.78 -9.66
CA LEU A 275 6.47 15.37 -9.31
C LEU A 275 5.46 15.77 -10.39
N ILE A 276 5.62 16.94 -11.01
CA ILE A 276 4.67 17.41 -12.03
C ILE A 276 4.65 16.46 -13.22
N ASP A 277 5.81 16.12 -13.76
CA ASP A 277 5.93 15.28 -14.96
C ASP A 277 5.43 13.85 -14.69
N ILE A 278 5.81 13.30 -13.53
CA ILE A 278 5.33 11.98 -13.09
C ILE A 278 3.81 11.98 -12.88
N SER A 279 3.26 13.07 -12.35
CA SER A 279 1.81 13.19 -12.13
C SER A 279 1.04 13.21 -13.45
N ILE A 280 1.59 13.82 -14.50
CA ILE A 280 1.00 13.81 -15.84
C ILE A 280 1.00 12.38 -16.41
N GLU A 281 2.10 11.64 -16.26
CA GLU A 281 2.17 10.25 -16.72
C GLU A 281 1.25 9.33 -15.91
N ALA A 282 1.21 9.50 -14.60
CA ALA A 282 0.28 8.78 -13.71
C ALA A 282 -1.17 9.10 -14.04
N GLN A 283 -1.50 10.36 -14.36
CA GLN A 283 -2.83 10.78 -14.81
C GLN A 283 -3.22 10.05 -16.09
N GLY A 284 -2.31 9.95 -17.07
CA GLY A 284 -2.51 9.22 -18.30
C GLY A 284 -2.74 7.72 -18.07
N ALA A 285 -1.91 7.09 -17.24
CA ALA A 285 -2.03 5.68 -16.90
C ALA A 285 -3.34 5.37 -16.15
N CYS A 286 -3.71 6.23 -15.20
CA CYS A 286 -4.94 6.14 -14.42
C CYS A 286 -6.20 6.58 -15.21
N LYS A 287 -6.01 7.18 -16.39
CA LYS A 287 -7.06 7.76 -17.24
C LYS A 287 -7.95 8.73 -16.46
N CYS A 288 -7.32 9.67 -15.76
CA CYS A 288 -8.01 10.71 -15.00
C CYS A 288 -8.12 12.01 -15.81
N ASP A 289 -9.25 12.69 -15.72
CA ASP A 289 -9.48 14.00 -16.39
C ASP A 289 -9.05 15.22 -15.54
N PHE A 290 -8.39 14.97 -14.41
CA PHE A 290 -7.88 15.98 -13.50
C PHE A 290 -6.45 15.69 -13.06
N ASN A 291 -5.78 16.72 -12.51
CA ASN A 291 -4.45 16.56 -11.94
C ASN A 291 -4.52 15.85 -10.57
N LEU A 292 -3.93 14.65 -10.52
CA LEU A 292 -3.95 13.75 -9.35
C LEU A 292 -3.37 14.39 -8.07
N VAL A 293 -2.37 15.27 -8.18
CA VAL A 293 -1.71 15.91 -7.05
C VAL A 293 -2.46 17.15 -6.56
N GLN A 294 -3.15 17.87 -7.45
CA GLN A 294 -3.97 19.02 -7.04
C GLN A 294 -5.33 18.62 -6.47
N ALA A 295 -5.89 17.49 -6.92
CA ALA A 295 -7.20 17.01 -6.47
C ALA A 295 -7.25 16.63 -4.98
N SER A 296 -6.12 16.41 -4.32
CA SER A 296 -6.07 16.20 -2.87
C SER A 296 -6.38 17.46 -2.05
N HIS A 297 -6.63 18.61 -2.69
CA HIS A 297 -6.75 19.92 -2.02
C HIS A 297 -8.00 20.74 -2.38
N THR A 298 -8.91 20.25 -3.23
CA THR A 298 -10.03 21.05 -3.75
C THR A 298 -11.40 20.39 -3.52
N ASP A 299 -12.33 21.15 -2.90
CA ASP A 299 -13.66 20.69 -2.46
C ASP A 299 -14.64 20.31 -3.61
N ASN A 300 -14.28 20.52 -4.88
CA ASN A 300 -15.21 20.58 -6.01
C ASN A 300 -14.76 19.82 -7.27
N HIS A 301 -13.94 18.77 -7.14
CA HIS A 301 -13.54 18.01 -8.32
C HIS A 301 -14.57 16.92 -8.66
N GLU A 302 -15.31 17.15 -9.75
CA GLU A 302 -16.14 16.15 -10.46
C GLU A 302 -15.29 15.32 -11.44
N GLY A 303 -14.01 15.15 -11.13
CA GLY A 303 -13.11 14.41 -11.98
C GLY A 303 -13.35 12.90 -11.89
N HIS A 304 -13.13 12.20 -12.99
CA HIS A 304 -13.30 10.76 -13.12
C HIS A 304 -12.01 10.08 -13.56
N CYS A 305 -11.77 8.89 -13.00
CA CYS A 305 -10.68 8.01 -13.39
C CYS A 305 -11.20 6.66 -13.86
N SER A 306 -10.40 5.91 -14.63
CA SER A 306 -10.78 4.58 -15.15
C SER A 306 -9.82 3.46 -14.76
N PHE A 307 -9.05 3.62 -13.68
CA PHE A 307 -8.22 2.55 -13.13
C PHE A 307 -9.05 1.54 -12.31
N PRO A 308 -8.54 0.32 -12.05
CA PRO A 308 -9.24 -0.67 -11.24
C PRO A 308 -9.62 -0.13 -9.86
N GLY A 309 -10.92 -0.07 -9.56
CA GLY A 309 -11.42 0.46 -8.29
C GLY A 309 -11.64 1.99 -8.25
N SER A 310 -11.57 2.69 -9.39
CA SER A 310 -11.77 4.15 -9.45
C SER A 310 -13.11 4.63 -8.88
N LYS A 311 -14.19 3.82 -8.96
CA LYS A 311 -15.47 4.15 -8.31
C LYS A 311 -15.34 4.31 -6.79
N VAL A 312 -14.55 3.46 -6.14
CA VAL A 312 -14.28 3.55 -4.70
C VAL A 312 -13.43 4.78 -4.41
N PHE A 313 -12.43 5.06 -5.24
CA PHE A 313 -11.66 6.29 -5.16
C PHE A 313 -12.56 7.53 -5.24
N ASP A 314 -13.45 7.63 -6.24
CA ASP A 314 -14.36 8.76 -6.42
C ASP A 314 -15.28 8.93 -5.22
N ALA A 315 -15.85 7.83 -4.71
CA ALA A 315 -16.76 7.88 -3.57
C ALA A 315 -16.05 8.30 -2.28
N VAL A 316 -14.88 7.72 -2.00
CA VAL A 316 -14.12 8.01 -0.78
C VAL A 316 -13.59 9.44 -0.76
N ASN A 317 -13.16 9.99 -1.90
CA ASN A 317 -12.70 11.39 -1.95
C ASN A 317 -13.86 12.39 -1.77
N LYS A 318 -15.10 12.04 -2.17
CA LYS A 318 -16.28 12.89 -1.96
C LYS A 318 -16.81 12.86 -0.52
N LEU A 319 -16.62 11.74 0.19
CA LEU A 319 -17.22 11.51 1.50
C LEU A 319 -16.83 12.57 2.57
N PRO A 320 -15.55 12.93 2.77
CA PRO A 320 -15.17 13.96 3.76
C PRO A 320 -15.87 15.30 3.52
N HIS A 321 -16.04 15.72 2.26
CA HIS A 321 -16.72 16.97 1.91
C HIS A 321 -18.21 16.92 2.24
N LEU A 322 -18.88 15.78 2.00
CA LEU A 322 -20.29 15.60 2.38
C LEU A 322 -20.46 15.58 3.90
N LEU A 323 -19.57 14.90 4.62
CA LEU A 323 -19.57 14.87 6.09
C LEU A 323 -19.33 16.27 6.67
N TYR A 324 -18.38 17.03 6.11
CA TYR A 324 -18.15 18.42 6.50
C TYR A 324 -19.36 19.31 6.20
N ALA A 325 -19.99 19.16 5.04
CA ALA A 325 -21.20 19.89 4.69
C ALA A 325 -22.36 19.57 5.64
N LEU A 326 -22.52 18.30 6.03
CA LEU A 326 -23.49 17.88 7.04
C LEU A 326 -23.17 18.49 8.42
N GLN A 327 -21.90 18.50 8.82
CA GLN A 327 -21.49 19.10 10.08
C GLN A 327 -21.80 20.61 10.10
N ARG A 328 -21.53 21.33 9.02
CA ARG A 328 -21.91 22.76 8.90
C ARG A 328 -23.42 22.99 9.02
N VAL A 329 -24.26 22.06 8.57
CA VAL A 329 -25.71 22.14 8.79
C VAL A 329 -26.02 21.96 10.28
N LYS A 330 -25.42 20.97 10.93
CA LYS A 330 -25.60 20.68 12.37
C LYS A 330 -25.12 21.82 13.27
N ASP A 331 -24.13 22.58 12.84
CA ASP A 331 -23.56 23.69 13.61
C ASP A 331 -24.41 24.98 13.57
N LYS A 332 -25.38 25.08 12.65
CA LYS A 332 -26.27 26.26 12.55
C LYS A 332 -27.16 26.39 13.78
N SER A 333 -27.39 27.62 14.23
CA SER A 333 -28.28 27.92 15.36
C SER A 333 -29.71 27.41 15.14
N SER A 334 -30.20 27.44 13.89
CA SER A 334 -31.52 26.87 13.54
C SER A 334 -31.59 25.36 13.80
N TYR A 335 -30.55 24.61 13.44
CA TYR A 335 -30.46 23.18 13.72
C TYR A 335 -30.37 22.92 15.22
N ARG A 336 -29.46 23.61 15.92
CA ARG A 336 -29.22 23.39 17.35
C ARG A 336 -30.40 23.80 18.24
N GLY A 337 -31.21 24.78 17.82
CA GLY A 337 -32.36 25.25 18.59
C GLY A 337 -33.65 24.45 18.36
N TRP A 338 -33.85 23.91 17.14
CA TRP A 338 -35.15 23.34 16.74
C TRP A 338 -35.08 21.94 16.14
N PHE A 339 -33.89 21.39 15.90
CA PHE A 339 -33.70 20.03 15.39
C PHE A 339 -32.59 19.28 16.13
N SER A 340 -32.44 19.58 17.42
CA SER A 340 -31.46 18.92 18.29
C SER A 340 -31.89 17.50 18.68
N PRO A 341 -30.99 16.68 19.26
CA PRO A 341 -31.38 15.40 19.86
C PRO A 341 -32.53 15.48 20.87
N TYR A 342 -32.68 16.61 21.59
CA TYR A 342 -33.81 16.83 22.50
C TYR A 342 -35.14 16.93 21.73
N ASN A 343 -35.18 17.73 20.66
CA ASN A 343 -36.38 17.90 19.84
C ASN A 343 -36.79 16.57 19.19
N LEU A 344 -35.82 15.82 18.66
CA LEU A 344 -36.04 14.50 18.06
C LEU A 344 -36.59 13.50 19.09
N LYS A 345 -35.98 13.44 20.28
CA LYS A 345 -36.37 12.52 21.36
C LYS A 345 -37.80 12.77 21.88
N HIS A 346 -38.21 14.03 21.95
CA HIS A 346 -39.51 14.43 22.50
C HIS A 346 -40.57 14.71 21.43
N SER A 347 -40.23 14.55 20.14
CA SER A 347 -41.11 14.89 19.01
C SER A 347 -41.72 16.29 19.14
N PHE A 348 -40.92 17.25 19.61
CA PHE A 348 -41.37 18.60 19.99
C PHE A 348 -40.49 19.67 19.37
N SER A 349 -41.06 20.45 18.45
CA SER A 349 -40.40 21.61 17.84
C SER A 349 -41.40 22.49 17.08
N SER A 350 -40.94 23.64 16.58
CA SER A 350 -41.71 24.52 15.68
C SER A 350 -41.50 24.08 14.22
N PRO A 351 -42.57 23.75 13.46
CA PRO A 351 -42.45 23.25 12.08
C PRO A 351 -41.63 24.15 11.15
N VAL A 352 -41.85 25.47 11.20
CA VAL A 352 -41.14 26.44 10.33
C VAL A 352 -39.63 26.43 10.58
N TYR A 353 -39.20 26.29 11.84
CA TYR A 353 -37.78 26.24 12.15
C TYR A 353 -37.17 24.87 11.88
N VAL A 354 -37.96 23.79 11.95
CA VAL A 354 -37.54 22.46 11.50
C VAL A 354 -37.26 22.50 9.99
N GLU A 355 -38.18 23.00 9.17
CA GLU A 355 -37.97 23.13 7.72
C GLU A 355 -36.69 23.92 7.42
N ALA A 356 -36.51 25.09 8.04
CA ALA A 356 -35.29 25.89 7.87
C ALA A 356 -34.01 25.16 8.31
N ALA A 357 -34.08 24.32 9.35
CA ALA A 357 -32.96 23.51 9.82
C ALA A 357 -32.65 22.33 8.89
N THR A 358 -33.66 21.78 8.20
CA THR A 358 -33.55 20.55 7.41
C THR A 358 -33.48 20.77 5.90
N ASN A 359 -33.68 21.99 5.40
CA ASN A 359 -33.76 22.30 3.95
C ASN A 359 -32.62 21.73 3.10
N ASN A 360 -31.40 21.62 3.65
CA ASN A 360 -30.24 21.08 2.92
C ASN A 360 -30.00 19.58 3.19
N LEU A 361 -30.70 18.97 4.15
CA LEU A 361 -30.46 17.57 4.55
C LEU A 361 -30.89 16.59 3.47
N LEU A 362 -32.02 16.82 2.79
CA LEU A 362 -32.49 15.94 1.71
C LEU A 362 -31.50 15.89 0.53
N VAL A 363 -30.87 17.03 0.19
CA VAL A 363 -29.85 17.09 -0.85
C VAL A 363 -28.59 16.34 -0.43
N LEU A 364 -28.17 16.47 0.84
CA LEU A 364 -27.02 15.75 1.38
C LEU A 364 -27.28 14.24 1.48
N GLU A 365 -28.49 13.84 1.89
CA GLU A 365 -28.94 12.46 1.92
C GLU A 365 -28.89 11.83 0.52
N ALA A 366 -29.47 12.49 -0.48
CA ALA A 366 -29.41 12.00 -1.87
C ALA A 366 -27.97 11.84 -2.37
N LYS A 367 -27.06 12.75 -2.02
CA LYS A 367 -25.64 12.65 -2.36
C LYS A 367 -24.95 11.50 -1.63
N LEU A 368 -25.26 11.27 -0.36
CA LEU A 368 -24.69 10.14 0.41
C LEU A 368 -25.19 8.79 -0.11
N ILE A 369 -26.49 8.68 -0.45
CA ILE A 369 -27.06 7.48 -1.07
C ILE A 369 -26.39 7.20 -2.41
N ASN A 370 -26.05 8.24 -3.18
CA ASN A 370 -25.33 8.09 -4.44
C ASN A 370 -23.90 7.55 -4.25
N LEU A 371 -23.25 7.80 -3.11
CA LEU A 371 -21.92 7.24 -2.83
C LEU A 371 -21.96 5.75 -2.44
N GLU A 372 -23.07 5.29 -1.89
CA GLU A 372 -23.25 3.90 -1.46
C GLU A 372 -23.54 2.94 -2.62
N ASN A 373 -24.16 3.45 -3.69
CA ASN A 373 -24.55 2.70 -4.89
C ASN A 373 -23.50 2.82 -6.01
#